data_AF-A0AAW0FZ84-F1
#
_entry.id   AF-A0AAW0FZ84-F1
#
_cell.length_a   1.000
_cell.length_b   1.000
_cell.length_c   1.000
_cell.angle_alpha   90.00
_cell.angle_beta   90.00
_cell.angle_gamma   90.00
#
_symmetry.space_group_name_H-M   'P 1'
#
loop_
_entity.id
_entity.type
_entity.pdbx_description
1 polymer ?
#
loop_
_entity_poly.entity_id
_entity_poly.type
_entity_poly.pdbx_seq_one_letter_code
_entity_poly.pdbx_strand_id
1 'polypeptide(L)'
;MKLTAAALTVILAQATSIVAHGGVTSWTAESTTYQGWQPYLSATGQDTVGRPYPSYDPILDAVDPTIHCNNNGANGPIPESITIAAGQPITAHWYGKFEKYIVTITQIHIGRNGLMLRVR
;
A
#
# COMPACT_ATOMS: atom_id res chain seq x y z
N MET A 1 7.10 -33.45 -28.50
CA MET A 1 8.17 -32.69 -27.80
C MET A 1 8.36 -33.34 -26.43
N LYS A 2 9.52 -33.96 -26.14
CA LYS A 2 9.75 -34.66 -24.86
C LYS A 2 10.24 -33.64 -23.84
N LEU A 3 9.42 -33.37 -22.82
CA LEU A 3 9.81 -32.53 -21.69
C LEU A 3 10.82 -33.32 -20.83
N THR A 4 12.07 -32.87 -20.82
CA THR A 4 13.15 -33.48 -20.04
C THR A 4 13.03 -33.07 -18.57
N ALA A 5 13.43 -33.94 -17.64
CA ALA A 5 13.39 -33.66 -16.19
C ALA A 5 14.05 -32.32 -15.80
N ALA A 6 15.13 -31.92 -16.49
CA ALA A 6 15.80 -30.63 -16.31
C ALA A 6 14.94 -29.41 -16.69
N ALA A 7 14.05 -29.55 -17.67
CA ALA A 7 13.12 -28.49 -18.05
C ALA A 7 11.98 -28.34 -17.02
N LEU A 8 11.61 -29.44 -16.35
CA LEU A 8 10.58 -29.43 -15.31
C LEU A 8 11.08 -28.75 -14.03
N THR A 9 12.33 -28.96 -13.62
CA THR A 9 12.94 -28.30 -12.46
C THR A 9 13.12 -26.80 -12.67
N VAL A 10 13.45 -26.34 -13.88
CA VAL A 10 13.49 -24.90 -14.19
C VAL A 10 12.10 -24.30 -14.06
N ILE A 11 11.04 -24.91 -14.60
CA ILE A 11 9.68 -24.37 -14.50
C ILE A 11 9.18 -24.33 -13.04
N LEU A 12 9.44 -25.36 -12.25
CA LEU A 12 9.07 -25.39 -10.82
C LEU A 12 9.86 -24.37 -9.99
N ALA A 13 11.12 -24.09 -10.33
CA ALA A 13 11.92 -23.06 -9.66
C ALA A 13 11.41 -21.64 -9.93
N GLN A 14 10.70 -21.41 -11.04
CA GLN A 14 10.11 -20.12 -11.39
C GLN A 14 8.74 -19.90 -10.73
N ALA A 15 8.11 -20.94 -10.16
CA ALA A 15 6.85 -20.87 -9.43
C ALA A 15 7.00 -20.25 -8.02
N THR A 16 7.91 -19.30 -7.85
CA THR A 16 8.10 -18.57 -6.59
C THR A 16 6.86 -17.73 -6.29
N SER A 17 6.08 -18.21 -5.31
CA SER A 17 5.06 -17.53 -4.52
C SER A 17 4.58 -16.20 -5.11
N ILE A 18 3.54 -16.26 -5.94
CA ILE A 18 2.75 -15.08 -6.25
C ILE A 18 2.05 -14.71 -4.94
N VAL A 19 2.61 -13.74 -4.23
CA VAL A 19 1.88 -13.04 -3.18
C VAL A 19 0.86 -12.19 -3.92
N ALA A 20 -0.32 -12.76 -4.15
CA ALA A 20 -1.41 -12.14 -4.92
C ALA A 20 -2.07 -10.97 -4.16
N HIS A 21 -1.75 -10.80 -2.89
CA HIS A 21 -2.39 -9.88 -1.96
C HIS A 21 -1.34 -9.01 -1.29
N GLY A 22 -1.57 -7.71 -1.28
CA GLY A 22 -0.60 -6.74 -0.81
C GLY A 22 -1.24 -5.49 -0.26
N GLY A 23 -0.38 -4.61 0.26
CA GLY A 23 -0.76 -3.29 0.73
C GLY A 23 0.47 -2.40 0.87
N VAL A 24 0.25 -1.10 1.02
CA VAL A 24 1.33 -0.14 1.26
C VAL A 24 1.91 -0.37 2.66
N THR A 25 3.22 -0.54 2.74
CA THR A 25 3.96 -0.76 4.00
C THR A 25 4.81 0.44 4.42
N SER A 26 5.13 1.33 3.48
CA SER A 26 5.83 2.59 3.78
C SER A 26 5.66 3.60 2.66
N TRP A 27 5.96 4.86 2.97
CA TRP A 27 5.96 5.96 2.02
C TRP A 27 7.31 6.66 2.02
N THR A 28 7.82 7.08 0.87
CA THR A 28 8.98 7.99 0.80
C THR A 28 8.54 9.31 0.20
N ALA A 29 8.80 10.39 0.94
CA ALA A 29 8.70 11.76 0.44
C ALA A 29 10.08 12.40 0.60
N GLU A 30 10.58 13.02 -0.46
CA GLU A 30 11.95 13.54 -0.52
C GLU A 30 12.97 12.45 -0.15
N SER A 31 13.77 12.64 0.90
CA SER A 31 14.73 11.65 1.43
C SER A 31 14.22 10.90 2.66
N THR A 32 13.00 11.16 3.12
CA THR A 32 12.45 10.61 4.37
C THR A 32 11.50 9.46 4.06
N THR A 33 11.71 8.32 4.72
CA THR A 33 10.79 7.18 4.67
C THR A 33 9.95 7.14 5.93
N TYR A 34 8.64 7.09 5.74
CA TYR A 34 7.63 7.05 6.78
C TYR A 34 7.03 5.65 6.85
N GLN A 35 6.85 5.16 8.07
CA GLN A 35 6.32 3.83 8.31
C GLN A 35 4.82 3.78 7.99
N GLY A 36 4.42 2.77 7.21
CA GLY A 36 3.01 2.45 6.97
C GLY A 36 2.47 1.42 7.95
N TRP A 37 1.15 1.36 8.07
CA TRP A 37 0.44 0.39 8.89
C TRP A 37 0.82 -1.06 8.54
N GLN A 38 1.02 -1.87 9.58
CA GLN A 38 1.32 -3.30 9.46
C GLN A 38 0.10 -4.11 9.94
N PRO A 39 -0.70 -4.69 9.02
CA PRO A 39 -2.02 -5.28 9.35
C PRO A 39 -1.96 -6.50 10.27
N TYR A 40 -0.83 -7.20 10.27
CA TYR A 40 -0.64 -8.43 11.04
C TYR A 40 0.13 -8.24 12.34
N LEU A 41 0.53 -7.00 12.67
CA LEU A 41 1.15 -6.66 13.94
C LEU A 41 0.10 -6.09 14.91
N SER A 42 0.41 -6.13 16.20
CA SER A 42 -0.41 -5.46 17.21
C SER A 42 -0.56 -3.97 16.87
N ALA A 43 -1.77 -3.43 17.05
CA ALA A 43 -2.01 -2.01 16.89
C ALA A 43 -1.21 -1.17 17.89
N THR A 44 -1.03 -1.67 19.11
CA THR A 44 -0.35 -0.95 20.19
C THR A 44 1.07 -0.57 19.80
N GLY A 45 1.35 0.73 19.83
CA GLY A 45 2.68 1.27 19.53
C GLY A 45 2.99 1.45 18.04
N GLN A 46 2.04 1.17 17.13
CA GLN A 46 2.20 1.57 15.73
C GLN A 46 2.00 3.08 15.59
N ASP A 47 3.06 3.73 15.11
CA ASP A 47 3.12 5.14 14.74
C ASP A 47 3.33 5.22 13.23
N THR A 48 2.27 5.61 12.51
CA THR A 48 2.25 5.42 11.06
C THR A 48 1.46 6.50 10.33
N VAL A 49 1.90 6.79 9.10
CA VAL A 49 1.20 7.68 8.16
C VAL A 49 0.02 7.01 7.45
N GLY A 50 -0.06 5.68 7.50
CA GLY A 50 -1.14 4.88 6.91
C GLY A 50 -2.30 4.68 7.90
N ARG A 51 -3.53 4.63 7.39
CA ARG A 51 -4.70 4.26 8.21
C ARG A 51 -4.71 2.74 8.44
N PRO A 52 -5.23 2.25 9.59
CA PRO A 52 -5.34 0.83 9.85
C PRO A 52 -6.20 0.10 8.82
N TYR A 53 -5.71 -1.06 8.41
CA TYR A 53 -6.45 -2.05 7.62
C TYR A 53 -6.17 -3.45 8.18
N PRO A 54 -7.14 -4.38 8.11
CA PRO A 54 -7.07 -5.64 8.85
C PRO A 54 -6.27 -6.75 8.17
N SER A 55 -6.19 -6.76 6.83
CA SER A 55 -5.46 -7.77 6.06
C SER A 55 -5.10 -7.25 4.66
N TYR A 56 -4.38 -8.05 3.89
CA TYR A 56 -4.11 -7.79 2.47
C TYR A 56 -5.21 -8.28 1.54
N ASP A 57 -6.32 -8.79 2.07
CA ASP A 57 -7.43 -9.27 1.25
C ASP A 57 -8.10 -8.08 0.53
N PRO A 58 -8.52 -8.27 -0.73
CA PRO A 58 -9.09 -7.21 -1.53
C PRO A 58 -10.55 -6.96 -1.11
N ILE A 59 -10.98 -5.71 -1.19
CA ILE A 59 -12.40 -5.35 -1.20
C ILE A 59 -12.93 -5.66 -2.60
N LEU A 60 -13.92 -6.55 -2.69
CA LEU A 60 -14.46 -7.05 -3.97
C LEU A 60 -15.68 -6.27 -4.46
N ASP A 61 -16.30 -5.46 -3.59
CA ASP A 61 -17.44 -4.63 -3.92
C ASP A 61 -17.02 -3.18 -4.15
N ALA A 62 -17.22 -2.69 -5.37
CA ALA A 62 -16.88 -1.33 -5.77
C ALA A 62 -17.70 -0.25 -5.04
N VAL A 63 -18.83 -0.61 -4.43
CA VAL A 63 -19.66 0.30 -3.63
C VAL A 63 -19.55 0.07 -2.12
N ASP A 64 -18.59 -0.76 -1.68
CA ASP A 64 -18.36 -0.98 -0.25
C ASP A 64 -18.10 0.39 0.44
N PRO A 65 -18.82 0.73 1.52
CA PRO A 65 -18.67 2.02 2.17
C PRO A 65 -17.26 2.25 2.73
N THR A 66 -16.45 1.20 2.91
CA THR A 66 -15.08 1.26 3.42
C THR A 66 -14.01 1.31 2.32
N ILE A 67 -14.38 1.29 1.03
CA ILE A 67 -13.43 1.27 -0.09
C ILE A 67 -12.46 2.46 -0.11
N HIS A 68 -12.83 3.56 0.56
CA HIS A 68 -12.03 4.79 0.64
C HIS A 68 -10.71 4.61 1.41
N CYS A 69 -10.70 3.85 2.51
CA CYS A 69 -9.55 3.68 3.41
C CYS A 69 -9.41 2.24 3.95
N ASN A 70 -10.02 1.26 3.27
CA ASN A 70 -10.09 -0.15 3.67
C ASN A 70 -10.99 -0.40 4.91
N ASN A 71 -11.27 -1.67 5.24
CA ASN A 71 -12.30 -2.16 6.18
C ASN A 71 -12.17 -1.73 7.66
N ASN A 72 -11.20 -0.87 8.01
CA ASN A 72 -11.14 -0.21 9.31
C ASN A 72 -11.03 1.31 9.09
N GLY A 73 -9.98 1.77 8.41
CA GLY A 73 -9.88 3.15 7.92
C GLY A 73 -9.87 4.23 9.02
N ALA A 74 -9.91 3.85 10.30
CA ALA A 74 -9.88 4.77 11.42
C ALA A 74 -8.53 5.50 11.52
N ASN A 75 -8.38 6.35 12.54
CA ASN A 75 -7.05 6.84 12.89
C ASN A 75 -6.28 5.70 13.59
N GLY A 76 -4.98 5.57 13.28
CA GLY A 76 -4.09 4.71 14.05
C GLY A 76 -3.93 5.22 15.49
N PRO A 77 -3.37 4.41 16.40
CA PRO A 77 -3.16 4.81 17.80
C PRO A 77 -2.27 6.04 17.93
N ILE A 78 -1.27 6.16 17.06
CA ILE A 78 -0.41 7.33 16.91
C ILE A 78 -0.42 7.69 15.42
N PRO A 79 -1.30 8.61 14.98
CA PRO A 79 -1.43 8.96 13.58
C PRO A 79 -0.39 10.02 13.19
N GLU A 80 0.38 9.77 12.13
CA GLU A 80 1.30 10.74 11.56
C GLU A 80 0.74 11.41 10.30
N SER A 81 1.41 12.47 9.84
CA SER A 81 1.14 13.12 8.57
C SER A 81 2.44 13.48 7.87
N ILE A 82 2.48 13.30 6.55
CA ILE A 82 3.61 13.69 5.72
C ILE A 82 3.41 15.14 5.27
N THR A 83 4.30 16.03 5.70
CA THR A 83 4.37 17.39 5.16
C THR A 83 5.24 17.36 3.91
N ILE A 84 4.66 17.73 2.77
CA ILE A 84 5.34 17.74 1.48
C ILE A 84 4.89 18.96 0.66
N ALA A 85 5.82 19.57 -0.07
CA ALA A 85 5.46 20.68 -0.96
C ALA A 85 4.63 20.20 -2.16
N ALA A 86 3.70 21.02 -2.62
CA ALA A 86 2.88 20.71 -3.79
C ALA A 86 3.76 20.45 -5.02
N GLY A 87 3.45 19.38 -5.77
CA GLY A 87 4.20 18.97 -6.96
C GLY A 87 5.44 18.11 -6.68
N GLN A 88 5.84 17.94 -5.41
CA GLN A 88 6.89 16.99 -5.07
C GLN A 88 6.36 15.54 -5.12
N PRO A 89 7.18 14.57 -5.53
CA PRO A 89 6.77 13.18 -5.61
C PRO A 89 6.67 12.54 -4.22
N ILE A 90 5.68 11.66 -4.06
CA ILE A 90 5.60 10.71 -2.95
C ILE A 90 5.59 9.29 -3.54
N THR A 91 6.34 8.37 -2.94
CA THR A 91 6.42 6.98 -3.40
C THR A 91 5.80 6.07 -2.37
N ALA A 92 4.84 5.22 -2.78
CA ALA A 92 4.31 4.17 -1.92
C ALA A 92 5.06 2.86 -2.16
N HIS A 93 5.54 2.22 -1.09
CA HIS A 93 6.19 0.93 -1.17
C HIS A 93 5.19 -0.16 -0.76
N TRP A 94 5.03 -1.15 -1.62
CA TRP A 94 4.07 -2.23 -1.44
C TRP A 94 4.73 -3.52 -0.95
N TYR A 95 4.03 -4.22 -0.07
CA TYR A 95 4.24 -5.66 0.14
C TYR A 95 3.45 -6.45 -0.89
N GLY A 96 4.02 -7.54 -1.41
CA GLY A 96 3.49 -8.31 -2.55
C GLY A 96 4.25 -8.00 -3.85
N LYS A 97 4.20 -8.90 -4.84
CA LYS A 97 4.90 -8.73 -6.13
C LYS A 97 4.16 -7.75 -7.04
N PHE A 98 3.99 -6.52 -6.59
CA PHE A 98 3.56 -5.41 -7.43
C PHE A 98 4.65 -4.34 -7.40
N GLU A 99 5.10 -4.00 -8.59
CA GLU A 99 6.16 -3.04 -8.88
C GLU A 99 5.88 -1.70 -8.18
N LYS A 100 6.94 -1.00 -7.72
CA LYS A 100 6.82 0.28 -6.99
C LYS A 100 5.89 1.24 -7.74
N TYR A 101 4.83 1.70 -7.08
CA TYR A 101 3.94 2.73 -7.63
C TYR A 101 4.41 4.10 -7.17
N ILE A 102 4.94 4.89 -8.11
CA ILE A 102 5.20 6.32 -7.89
C ILE A 102 3.88 7.06 -8.09
N VAL A 103 3.40 7.72 -7.03
CA VAL A 103 2.18 8.52 -7.08
C VAL A 103 2.58 9.98 -7.04
N THR A 104 2.52 10.69 -8.17
CA THR A 104 2.73 12.14 -8.17
C THR A 104 1.42 12.85 -7.83
N ILE A 105 1.32 13.35 -6.60
CA ILE A 105 0.18 14.18 -6.18
C ILE A 105 0.35 15.56 -6.81
N THR A 106 -0.42 15.84 -7.84
CA THR A 106 -0.36 17.16 -8.53
C THR A 106 -1.21 18.21 -7.84
N GLN A 107 -2.24 17.81 -7.09
CA GLN A 107 -3.05 18.71 -6.25
C GLN A 107 -3.62 18.00 -5.01
N ILE A 108 -3.59 18.72 -3.90
CA ILE A 108 -4.28 18.38 -2.65
C ILE A 108 -5.50 19.30 -2.53
N HIS A 109 -6.71 18.76 -2.57
CA HIS A 109 -7.93 19.50 -2.23
C HIS A 109 -8.35 19.14 -0.80
N ILE A 110 -8.26 20.12 0.11
CA ILE A 110 -8.79 19.98 1.47
C ILE A 110 -10.21 20.56 1.45
N GLY A 111 -11.21 19.69 1.35
CA GLY A 111 -12.62 20.07 1.45
C GLY A 111 -13.14 19.95 2.88
N ARG A 112 -14.31 20.54 3.16
CA ARG A 112 -15.03 20.39 4.45
C ARG A 112 -15.31 18.93 4.86
N ASN A 113 -15.23 18.00 3.91
CA ASN A 113 -15.53 16.57 4.10
C ASN A 113 -14.28 15.67 4.01
N GLY A 114 -13.08 16.23 4.11
CA GLY A 114 -11.82 15.47 4.15
C GLY A 114 -10.85 15.74 3.00
N LEU A 115 -9.70 15.07 3.08
CA LEU A 115 -8.58 15.16 2.15
C LEU A 115 -8.89 14.37 0.87
N MET A 116 -9.04 15.06 -0.27
CA MET A 116 -9.05 14.42 -1.59
C MET A 116 -7.71 14.61 -2.29
N LEU A 117 -7.04 13.49 -2.55
CA LEU A 117 -5.78 13.42 -3.27
C LEU A 117 -6.08 13.21 -4.76
N ARG A 118 -5.76 14.19 -5.62
CA ARG A 118 -5.89 14.02 -7.07
C ARG A 118 -4.56 13.52 -7.64
N VAL A 119 -4.55 12.24 -7.98
CA VAL A 119 -3.45 11.57 -8.69
C VAL A 119 -3.68 11.72 -10.20
N ARG A 120 -2.63 11.98 -10.99
CA ARG A 120 -2.66 11.91 -12.46
C ARG A 120 -2.07 10.59 -12.94
#